data_AF-A0A936Y7V5-F1
#
_entry.id   AF-A0A936Y7V5-F1
#
_cell.length_a   1.000
_cell.length_b   1.000
_cell.length_c   1.000
_cell.angle_alpha   90.00
_cell.angle_beta   90.00
_cell.angle_gamma   90.00
#
_symmetry.space_group_name_H-M   'P 1'
#
loop_
_entity.id
_entity.type
_entity.pdbx_description
1 polymer ?
#
loop_
_entity_poly.entity_id
_entity_poly.type
_entity_poly.pdbx_seq_one_letter_code
_entity_poly.pdbx_strand_id
1 'polypeptide(L)'
;MIAYFYKPDDEGYDSSLRHGIILGYPSKSKFTWSNNGDTSSLVSRNEQDTTYRKINYGKSNTNLIVKSQGPGNYAAAYCEQFEQNGYKDWYLPSMNELRRIIYFIFYQYHLNWNTDMESNDPTNFYYWRQYKGWYWSSSEYSKSKAYIINIPINGVDEITDEYDVEDQHQPFYDGSGNDRKLVNDLMSGKSIYLDLKTKKRYVIPIRYF
;
A
#
# COMPACT_ATOMS: atom_id res chain seq x y z
N MET A 1 13.20 3.10 7.02
CA MET A 1 13.78 1.74 6.89
C MET A 1 13.79 1.34 5.44
N ILE A 2 14.78 0.56 4.99
CA ILE A 2 14.77 -0.02 3.65
C ILE A 2 13.69 -1.10 3.62
N ALA A 3 12.73 -0.97 2.70
CA ALA A 3 11.64 -1.92 2.51
C ALA A 3 11.77 -2.79 1.29
N TYR A 4 12.52 -2.38 0.28
CA TYR A 4 12.66 -3.20 -0.92
C TYR A 4 13.95 -2.88 -1.63
N PHE A 5 14.69 -3.90 -2.07
CA PHE A 5 15.78 -3.74 -3.03
C PHE A 5 15.26 -4.15 -4.39
N TYR A 6 15.56 -3.36 -5.42
CA TYR A 6 15.16 -3.71 -6.78
C TYR A 6 15.83 -5.01 -7.22
N LYS A 7 15.11 -5.77 -8.04
CA LYS A 7 15.54 -7.03 -8.64
C LYS A 7 15.65 -6.87 -10.16
N PRO A 8 16.40 -7.74 -10.87
CA PRO A 8 16.58 -7.68 -12.32
C PRO A 8 15.32 -7.50 -13.17
N ASP A 9 14.17 -8.00 -12.72
CA ASP A 9 12.89 -7.90 -13.44
C ASP A 9 12.07 -6.64 -13.10
N ASP A 10 12.52 -5.83 -12.14
CA ASP A 10 11.83 -4.59 -11.80
C ASP A 10 12.20 -3.48 -12.79
N GLU A 11 11.18 -2.73 -13.22
CA GLU A 11 11.37 -1.56 -14.08
C GLU A 11 12.34 -0.57 -13.41
N GLY A 12 13.34 -0.11 -14.15
CA GLY A 12 14.37 0.80 -13.63
C GLY A 12 15.47 0.15 -12.78
N TYR A 13 15.54 -1.19 -12.68
CA TYR A 13 16.67 -1.89 -12.06
C TYR A 13 18.01 -1.58 -12.74
N ASP A 14 19.01 -1.26 -11.92
CA ASP A 14 20.40 -1.06 -12.33
C ASP A 14 21.30 -1.98 -11.49
N SER A 15 21.92 -2.97 -12.14
CA SER A 15 22.82 -3.92 -11.49
C SER A 15 24.08 -3.29 -10.88
N SER A 16 24.42 -2.05 -11.28
CA SER A 16 25.58 -1.32 -10.78
C SER A 16 25.28 -0.49 -9.53
N LEU A 17 24.01 -0.30 -9.19
CA LEU A 17 23.58 0.49 -8.04
C LEU A 17 22.87 -0.37 -7.00
N ARG A 18 23.05 -0.01 -5.73
CA ARG A 18 22.18 -0.53 -4.67
C ARG A 18 21.04 0.45 -4.49
N HIS A 19 19.88 0.10 -5.02
CA HIS A 19 18.75 1.02 -5.03
C HIS A 19 17.43 0.30 -4.72
N GLY A 20 16.45 1.07 -4.25
CA GLY A 20 15.24 0.49 -3.70
C GLY A 20 14.29 1.46 -3.02
N ILE A 21 13.32 0.92 -2.29
CA ILE A 21 12.28 1.68 -1.59
C ILE A 21 12.62 1.82 -0.11
N ILE A 22 12.49 3.03 0.42
CA ILE A 22 12.51 3.35 1.86
C ILE A 22 11.10 3.72 2.32
N LEU A 23 10.75 3.24 3.53
CA LEU A 23 9.55 3.62 4.26
C LEU A 23 9.76 4.81 5.18
N GLY A 24 8.81 5.73 5.13
CA GLY A 24 8.56 6.76 6.12
C GLY A 24 7.74 6.23 7.29
N TYR A 25 7.83 6.89 8.44
CA TYR A 25 7.14 6.56 9.68
C TYR A 25 6.24 7.73 10.11
N PRO A 26 5.07 7.87 9.46
CA PRO A 26 4.19 8.99 9.73
C PRO A 26 3.53 8.87 11.11
N SER A 27 3.58 9.93 11.92
CA SER A 27 2.89 10.00 13.22
C SER A 27 1.37 10.19 13.09
N LYS A 28 0.91 10.74 11.96
CA LYS A 28 -0.49 10.84 11.55
C LYS A 28 -0.72 9.92 10.39
N SER A 29 -1.68 9.02 10.50
CA SER A 29 -1.70 7.89 9.59
C SER A 29 -2.89 7.87 8.64
N LYS A 30 -4.03 8.52 8.95
CA LYS A 30 -5.27 8.40 8.16
C LYS A 30 -5.69 9.67 7.42
N PHE A 31 -5.79 9.58 6.10
CA PHE A 31 -6.19 10.69 5.21
C PHE A 31 -7.27 10.24 4.22
N THR A 32 -8.06 11.19 3.71
CA THR A 32 -8.84 10.96 2.48
C THR A 32 -7.88 10.87 1.30
N TRP A 33 -8.29 10.22 0.22
CA TRP A 33 -7.44 10.10 -0.96
C TRP A 33 -7.32 11.43 -1.72
N SER A 34 -8.43 12.18 -1.81
CA SER A 34 -8.54 13.50 -2.45
C SER A 34 -9.29 14.51 -1.55
N ASN A 35 -9.40 15.77 -1.99
CA ASN A 35 -10.10 16.83 -1.25
C ASN A 35 -11.62 16.58 -1.14
N ASN A 36 -12.29 16.22 -2.24
CA ASN A 36 -13.75 16.12 -2.31
C ASN A 36 -14.28 14.73 -2.73
N GLY A 37 -13.41 13.73 -2.75
CA GLY A 37 -13.75 12.38 -3.22
C GLY A 37 -14.10 12.29 -4.72
N ASP A 38 -13.69 13.28 -5.51
CA ASP A 38 -13.77 13.28 -6.96
C ASP A 38 -12.36 13.47 -7.54
N THR A 39 -12.01 12.62 -8.49
CA THR A 39 -10.72 12.57 -9.16
C THR A 39 -10.90 12.59 -10.65
N SER A 40 -11.70 13.51 -11.19
CA SER A 40 -11.82 13.74 -12.64
C SER A 40 -10.48 13.59 -13.42
N SER A 41 -10.20 12.35 -13.85
CA SER A 41 -9.01 11.79 -14.53
C SER A 41 -7.63 12.28 -14.06
N LEU A 42 -7.21 11.96 -12.84
CA LEU A 42 -5.94 12.46 -12.29
C LEU A 42 -4.72 11.64 -12.70
N VAL A 43 -4.88 10.32 -12.81
CA VAL A 43 -3.77 9.38 -13.03
C VAL A 43 -4.10 8.34 -14.10
N SER A 44 -5.37 7.93 -14.21
CA SER A 44 -5.84 7.01 -15.25
C SER A 44 -6.81 7.73 -16.20
N ARG A 45 -6.49 7.76 -17.51
CA ARG A 45 -7.41 8.25 -18.55
C ARG A 45 -8.14 7.12 -19.28
N ASN A 46 -7.72 5.88 -19.04
CA ASN A 46 -8.27 4.68 -19.64
C ASN A 46 -8.18 3.53 -18.63
N GLU A 47 -9.30 2.87 -18.32
CA GLU A 47 -9.38 1.72 -17.41
C GLU A 47 -8.50 0.53 -17.85
N GLN A 48 -8.14 0.46 -19.14
CA GLN A 48 -7.23 -0.56 -19.69
C GLN A 48 -5.75 -0.18 -19.54
N ASP A 49 -5.43 1.10 -19.32
CA ASP A 49 -4.07 1.51 -18.97
C ASP A 49 -3.81 1.07 -17.53
N THR A 50 -2.73 0.35 -17.33
CA THR A 50 -2.33 -0.16 -16.01
C THR A 50 -0.97 0.36 -15.57
N THR A 51 -0.39 1.26 -16.37
CA THR A 51 0.96 1.78 -16.24
C THR A 51 1.14 2.55 -14.94
N TYR A 52 0.15 3.36 -14.54
CA TYR A 52 0.15 4.09 -13.27
C TYR A 52 0.16 3.21 -12.01
N ARG A 53 -0.04 1.90 -12.14
CA ARG A 53 0.06 0.96 -11.02
C ARG A 53 1.46 0.42 -10.83
N LYS A 54 2.34 0.55 -11.82
CA LYS A 54 3.67 -0.05 -11.84
C LYS A 54 4.63 0.59 -10.83
N ILE A 55 5.75 -0.10 -10.62
CA ILE A 55 6.87 0.43 -9.83
C ILE A 55 7.45 1.65 -10.56
N ASN A 56 7.89 2.67 -9.82
CA ASN A 56 8.36 4.00 -10.25
C ASN A 56 7.27 5.02 -10.58
N TYR A 57 5.99 4.64 -10.49
CA TYR A 57 4.89 5.56 -10.79
C TYR A 57 4.37 6.29 -9.57
N GLY A 58 4.69 5.87 -8.33
CA GLY A 58 4.13 6.52 -7.14
C GLY A 58 4.45 8.01 -7.07
N LYS A 59 5.69 8.39 -7.42
CA LYS A 59 6.13 9.79 -7.41
C LYS A 59 5.41 10.62 -8.48
N SER A 60 5.35 10.14 -9.72
CA SER A 60 4.64 10.84 -10.80
C SER A 60 3.14 10.96 -10.51
N ASN A 61 2.52 9.89 -9.98
CA ASN A 61 1.11 9.90 -9.61
C ASN A 61 0.85 10.91 -8.49
N THR A 62 1.68 10.91 -7.45
CA THR A 62 1.56 11.86 -6.33
C THR A 62 1.62 13.30 -6.82
N ASN A 63 2.59 13.62 -7.69
CA ASN A 63 2.71 14.96 -8.27
C ASN A 63 1.47 15.36 -9.10
N LEU A 64 0.92 14.43 -9.89
CA LEU A 64 -0.30 14.67 -10.67
C LEU A 64 -1.52 14.91 -9.77
N ILE A 65 -1.68 14.09 -8.73
CA ILE A 65 -2.77 14.23 -7.75
C ILE A 65 -2.65 15.59 -7.06
N VAL A 66 -1.47 15.95 -6.55
CA VAL A 66 -1.25 17.22 -5.84
C VAL A 66 -1.51 18.42 -6.74
N LYS A 67 -0.95 18.39 -7.96
CA LYS A 67 -1.15 19.46 -8.95
C LYS A 67 -2.63 19.66 -9.28
N SER A 68 -3.40 18.58 -9.37
CA SER A 68 -4.80 18.68 -9.77
C SER A 68 -5.75 19.00 -8.62
N GLN A 69 -5.48 18.49 -7.41
CA GLN A 69 -6.32 18.75 -6.25
C GLN A 69 -6.04 20.12 -5.64
N GLY A 70 -4.86 20.68 -5.89
CA GLY A 70 -4.39 21.91 -5.26
C GLY A 70 -4.09 21.72 -3.77
N PRO A 71 -3.93 22.83 -3.03
CA PRO A 71 -3.71 22.78 -1.60
C PRO A 71 -4.82 22.02 -0.86
N GLY A 72 -4.46 21.25 0.15
CA GLY A 72 -5.44 20.49 0.93
C GLY A 72 -4.81 19.50 1.89
N ASN A 73 -5.67 18.73 2.56
CA ASN A 73 -5.26 17.74 3.55
C ASN A 73 -5.74 16.34 3.15
N TYR A 74 -5.03 15.73 2.21
CA TYR A 74 -5.31 14.41 1.63
C TYR A 74 -4.00 13.62 1.48
N ALA A 75 -4.12 12.33 1.17
CA ALA A 75 -3.03 11.36 1.24
C ALA A 75 -1.77 11.78 0.45
N ALA A 76 -1.94 12.23 -0.80
CA ALA A 76 -0.81 12.63 -1.64
C ALA A 76 -0.15 13.95 -1.16
N ALA A 77 -0.93 14.96 -0.78
CA ALA A 77 -0.41 16.21 -0.21
C ALA A 77 0.33 15.97 1.11
N TYR A 78 -0.18 15.05 1.95
CA TYR A 78 0.51 14.67 3.17
C TYR A 78 1.88 14.07 2.88
N CYS A 79 1.98 13.14 1.93
CA CYS A 79 3.26 12.55 1.56
C CYS A 79 4.24 13.57 0.97
N GLU A 80 3.77 14.49 0.12
CA GLU A 80 4.61 15.53 -0.46
C GLU A 80 5.20 16.47 0.61
N GLN A 81 4.41 16.81 1.62
CA GLN A 81 4.83 17.66 2.74
C GLN A 81 5.55 16.88 3.85
N PHE A 82 5.62 15.56 3.74
CA PHE A 82 6.22 14.72 4.76
C PHE A 82 7.74 14.93 4.75
N GLU A 83 8.29 15.21 5.93
CA GLU A 83 9.74 15.32 6.12
C GLU A 83 10.18 14.35 7.22
N GLN A 84 11.21 13.55 6.91
CA GLN A 84 11.79 12.64 7.87
C GLN A 84 13.27 12.47 7.59
N ASN A 85 14.08 12.56 8.64
CA ASN A 85 15.55 12.41 8.58
C ASN A 85 16.21 13.34 7.55
N GLY A 86 15.68 14.55 7.37
CA GLY A 86 16.19 15.55 6.42
C GLY A 86 15.77 15.36 4.96
N TYR A 87 15.01 14.30 4.63
CA TYR A 87 14.49 14.06 3.29
C TYR A 87 13.09 14.64 3.12
N LYS A 88 12.83 15.21 1.93
CA LYS A 88 11.57 15.89 1.54
C LYS A 88 10.99 15.35 0.22
N ASP A 89 11.57 14.28 -0.31
CA ASP A 89 11.22 13.67 -1.60
C ASP A 89 10.28 12.48 -1.44
N TRP A 90 9.47 12.49 -0.38
CA TRP A 90 8.52 11.43 -0.06
C TRP A 90 7.25 11.54 -0.92
N TYR A 91 6.64 10.39 -1.22
CA TYR A 91 5.46 10.33 -2.07
C TYR A 91 4.52 9.18 -1.67
N LEU A 92 3.28 9.22 -2.16
CA LEU A 92 2.29 8.17 -1.96
C LEU A 92 2.57 7.02 -2.96
N PRO A 93 2.81 5.79 -2.49
CA PRO A 93 3.22 4.68 -3.34
C PRO A 93 2.16 4.33 -4.38
N SER A 94 2.57 3.94 -5.59
CA SER A 94 1.71 3.25 -6.54
C SER A 94 1.20 1.92 -5.97
N MET A 95 0.21 1.33 -6.60
CA MET A 95 -0.34 0.05 -6.14
C MET A 95 0.74 -1.05 -6.09
N ASN A 96 1.62 -1.14 -7.08
CA ASN A 96 2.65 -2.19 -7.08
C ASN A 96 3.81 -1.87 -6.12
N GLU A 97 4.16 -0.59 -5.92
CA GLU A 97 5.10 -0.21 -4.85
C GLU A 97 4.55 -0.58 -3.48
N LEU A 98 3.29 -0.24 -3.22
CA LEU A 98 2.61 -0.58 -1.97
C LEU A 98 2.55 -2.09 -1.77
N ARG A 99 2.27 -2.88 -2.82
CA ARG A 99 2.35 -4.35 -2.76
C ARG A 99 3.73 -4.84 -2.36
N ARG A 100 4.81 -4.31 -2.93
CA ARG A 100 6.18 -4.72 -2.57
C ARG A 100 6.51 -4.41 -1.12
N ILE A 101 6.07 -3.26 -0.63
CA ILE A 101 6.23 -2.85 0.76
C ILE A 101 5.48 -3.80 1.69
N ILE A 102 4.19 -4.05 1.40
CA ILE A 102 3.37 -4.92 2.24
C ILE A 102 3.94 -6.34 2.23
N TYR A 103 4.37 -6.85 1.07
CA TYR A 103 5.06 -8.13 0.96
C TYR A 103 6.31 -8.18 1.84
N PHE A 104 7.16 -7.14 1.80
CA PHE A 104 8.34 -7.09 2.65
C PHE A 104 8.00 -7.08 4.14
N ILE A 105 7.00 -6.28 4.56
CA ILE A 105 6.55 -6.23 5.95
C ILE A 105 6.07 -7.62 6.40
N PHE A 106 5.30 -8.32 5.56
CA PHE A 106 4.88 -9.70 5.82
C PHE A 106 6.06 -10.67 5.87
N TYR A 107 7.00 -10.60 4.92
CA TYR A 107 8.14 -11.51 4.87
C TYR A 107 9.04 -11.37 6.10
N GLN A 108 9.31 -10.13 6.52
CA GLN A 108 10.09 -9.86 7.74
C GLN A 108 9.40 -10.40 8.99
N TYR A 109 8.06 -10.30 9.06
CA TYR A 109 7.29 -10.93 10.14
C TYR A 109 7.47 -12.45 10.19
N HIS A 110 7.41 -13.12 9.04
CA HIS A 110 7.54 -14.58 8.97
C HIS A 110 8.94 -15.09 9.32
N LEU A 111 9.98 -14.39 8.85
CA LEU A 111 11.35 -14.73 9.19
C LEU A 111 11.58 -14.62 10.70
N ASN A 112 11.06 -13.56 11.31
CA ASN A 112 11.21 -13.34 12.75
C ASN A 112 10.40 -14.35 13.57
N TRP A 113 9.17 -14.70 13.15
CA TRP A 113 8.35 -15.68 13.87
C TRP A 113 9.04 -17.05 13.99
N ASN A 114 9.67 -17.53 12.91
CA ASN A 114 10.38 -18.81 12.94
C ASN A 114 11.61 -18.80 13.87
N THR A 115 12.21 -17.64 14.13
CA THR A 115 13.32 -17.51 15.11
C THR A 115 12.83 -17.33 16.55
N ASP A 116 11.58 -16.90 16.76
CA ASP A 116 11.07 -16.57 18.10
C ASP A 116 10.36 -17.72 18.83
N MET A 117 9.97 -18.77 18.11
CA MET A 117 9.48 -19.99 18.76
C MET A 117 10.54 -20.61 19.69
N GLU A 118 11.82 -20.28 19.48
CA GLU A 118 12.92 -20.66 20.39
C GLU A 118 13.22 -19.60 21.47
N SER A 119 12.88 -18.32 21.23
CA SER A 119 13.27 -17.20 22.12
C SER A 119 12.18 -16.73 23.10
N ASN A 120 10.91 -17.08 22.86
CA ASN A 120 9.76 -16.59 23.64
C ASN A 120 9.67 -15.05 23.71
N ASP A 121 10.26 -14.33 22.75
CA ASP A 121 10.28 -12.86 22.73
C ASP A 121 8.94 -12.30 22.22
N PRO A 122 8.13 -11.64 23.07
CA PRO A 122 6.84 -11.10 22.66
C PRO A 122 6.95 -9.88 21.73
N THR A 123 8.13 -9.27 21.56
CA THR A 123 8.29 -8.01 20.82
C THR A 123 7.99 -8.13 19.33
N ASN A 124 8.25 -9.28 18.71
CA ASN A 124 7.98 -9.51 17.28
C ASN A 124 6.48 -9.62 16.95
N PHE A 125 5.65 -10.01 17.92
CA PHE A 125 4.19 -10.01 17.76
C PHE A 125 3.60 -8.58 17.75
N TYR A 126 4.34 -7.56 18.18
CA TYR A 126 3.85 -6.17 18.22
C TYR A 126 4.17 -5.35 16.96
N TYR A 127 5.30 -5.61 16.28
CA TYR A 127 5.73 -4.81 15.12
C TYR A 127 4.75 -4.82 13.95
N TRP A 128 4.08 -5.95 13.67
CA TRP A 128 3.12 -6.02 12.56
C TRP A 128 1.76 -5.39 12.92
N ARG A 129 1.40 -5.33 14.22
CA ARG A 129 0.14 -4.71 14.68
C ARG A 129 0.05 -3.24 14.30
N GLN A 130 1.18 -2.54 14.22
CA GLN A 130 1.21 -1.14 13.85
C GLN A 130 0.86 -0.90 12.36
N TYR A 131 1.02 -1.93 11.51
CA TYR A 131 0.70 -1.86 10.09
C TYR A 131 -0.71 -2.36 9.77
N LYS A 132 -1.56 -2.64 10.76
CA LYS A 132 -2.92 -3.12 10.53
C LYS A 132 -3.80 -2.05 9.88
N GLY A 133 -4.55 -2.46 8.86
CA GLY A 133 -5.62 -1.67 8.26
C GLY A 133 -5.51 -1.47 6.76
N TRP A 134 -6.32 -0.54 6.26
CA TRP A 134 -6.46 -0.23 4.85
C TRP A 134 -5.53 0.90 4.46
N TYR A 135 -4.79 0.74 3.36
CA TYR A 135 -3.81 1.70 2.87
C TYR A 135 -4.18 2.24 1.52
N TRP A 136 -4.06 3.56 1.35
CA TRP A 136 -4.17 4.19 0.05
C TRP A 136 -2.90 3.95 -0.78
N SER A 137 -3.09 3.65 -2.07
CA SER A 137 -2.06 3.85 -3.09
C SER A 137 -2.34 5.13 -3.88
N SER A 138 -1.37 5.67 -4.61
CA SER A 138 -1.56 6.77 -5.57
C SER A 138 -2.16 6.32 -6.91
N SER A 139 -2.51 5.05 -7.04
CA SER A 139 -3.10 4.50 -8.25
C SER A 139 -4.63 4.67 -8.24
N GLU A 140 -5.12 5.48 -9.15
CA GLU A 140 -6.55 5.70 -9.39
C GLU A 140 -7.17 4.49 -10.12
N TYR A 141 -8.34 4.03 -9.69
CA TYR A 141 -9.10 2.99 -10.41
C TYR A 141 -10.12 3.62 -11.35
N SER A 142 -10.88 4.59 -10.86
CA SER A 142 -11.84 5.39 -11.62
C SER A 142 -11.97 6.78 -11.01
N LYS A 143 -12.78 7.65 -11.63
CA LYS A 143 -13.01 9.04 -11.16
C LYS A 143 -13.49 9.17 -9.72
N SER A 144 -13.99 8.10 -9.13
CA SER A 144 -14.48 8.09 -7.74
C SER A 144 -13.86 6.96 -6.92
N LYS A 145 -12.85 6.24 -7.43
CA LYS A 145 -12.29 5.07 -6.75
C LYS A 145 -10.77 5.01 -6.89
N ALA A 146 -10.07 4.63 -5.82
CA ALA A 146 -8.63 4.36 -5.85
C ALA A 146 -8.32 2.98 -5.31
N TYR A 147 -7.18 2.44 -5.76
CA TYR A 147 -6.69 1.15 -5.30
C TYR A 147 -6.16 1.23 -3.87
N ILE A 148 -6.47 0.20 -3.10
CA ILE A 148 -6.06 0.03 -1.71
C ILE A 148 -5.46 -1.35 -1.46
N ILE A 149 -4.73 -1.46 -0.36
CA ILE A 149 -4.35 -2.75 0.23
C ILE A 149 -4.87 -2.83 1.66
N ASN A 150 -5.48 -3.96 2.01
CA ASN A 150 -5.86 -4.26 3.40
C ASN A 150 -4.79 -5.16 4.05
N ILE A 151 -4.40 -4.83 5.26
CA ILE A 151 -3.59 -5.67 6.13
C ILE A 151 -4.50 -6.15 7.28
N PRO A 152 -4.97 -7.42 7.25
CA PRO A 152 -5.95 -7.92 8.21
C PRO A 152 -5.39 -8.04 9.64
N ILE A 153 -6.30 -8.03 10.61
CA ILE A 153 -5.98 -7.91 12.04
C ILE A 153 -5.53 -9.24 12.64
N ASN A 154 -5.93 -10.39 12.11
CA ASN A 154 -5.51 -11.73 12.55
C ASN A 154 -5.56 -12.64 11.33
N GLY A 155 -4.81 -13.76 11.33
CA GLY A 155 -5.13 -14.87 10.44
C GLY A 155 -6.61 -15.19 10.63
N VAL A 156 -7.41 -14.75 9.66
CA VAL A 156 -8.86 -14.86 9.47
C VAL A 156 -9.69 -15.05 10.72
N ASP A 157 -10.45 -14.03 11.01
CA ASP A 157 -11.92 -14.04 10.90
C ASP A 157 -12.35 -12.57 10.99
N GLU A 158 -13.55 -12.27 10.49
CA GLU A 158 -14.16 -10.93 10.33
C GLU A 158 -13.76 -10.16 9.05
N ILE A 159 -14.18 -10.72 7.92
CA ILE A 159 -14.82 -9.90 6.88
C ILE A 159 -16.27 -9.70 7.36
N THR A 160 -16.56 -8.57 7.98
CA THR A 160 -17.94 -8.12 8.18
C THR A 160 -18.15 -6.79 7.45
N ASP A 161 -18.90 -6.93 6.36
CA ASP A 161 -19.86 -6.02 5.74
C ASP A 161 -19.38 -4.67 5.21
N GLU A 162 -18.94 -4.72 3.96
CA GLU A 162 -19.52 -3.86 2.91
C GLU A 162 -19.47 -4.67 1.59
N TYR A 163 -20.40 -5.63 1.46
CA TYR A 163 -20.64 -6.39 0.24
C TYR A 163 -21.51 -5.56 -0.71
N ASP A 164 -21.01 -5.29 -1.93
CA ASP A 164 -21.87 -5.14 -3.11
C ASP A 164 -22.25 -6.56 -3.54
N VAL A 165 -23.56 -6.84 -3.53
CA VAL A 165 -24.15 -8.18 -3.57
C VAL A 165 -24.38 -8.59 -5.02
N GLU A 166 -23.36 -9.09 -5.72
CA GLU A 166 -23.57 -9.74 -7.03
C GLU A 166 -22.38 -10.60 -7.49
N ASP A 167 -21.88 -11.51 -6.67
CA ASP A 167 -21.42 -12.80 -7.19
C ASP A 167 -21.26 -13.81 -6.05
N GLN A 168 -21.83 -14.99 -6.21
CA GLN A 168 -21.70 -16.06 -5.22
C GLN A 168 -20.31 -16.67 -5.33
N HIS A 169 -19.59 -16.86 -4.21
CA HIS A 169 -18.96 -18.13 -3.80
C HIS A 169 -18.26 -17.99 -2.42
N GLN A 170 -18.30 -19.10 -1.69
CA GLN A 170 -18.12 -19.34 -0.24
C GLN A 170 -16.72 -19.06 0.36
N PRO A 171 -16.60 -18.97 1.70
CA PRO A 171 -15.40 -18.53 2.41
C PRO A 171 -14.33 -19.62 2.49
N PHE A 172 -13.06 -19.23 2.56
CA PHE A 172 -11.95 -20.18 2.68
C PHE A 172 -11.25 -20.04 4.01
N TYR A 173 -11.38 -21.08 4.84
CA TYR A 173 -10.55 -21.31 6.03
C TYR A 173 -10.21 -22.78 6.26
N ASP A 174 -8.92 -23.09 6.43
CA ASP A 174 -8.42 -24.34 7.06
C ASP A 174 -6.98 -24.21 7.63
N GLY A 175 -6.80 -23.38 8.66
CA GLY A 175 -5.89 -23.70 9.77
C GLY A 175 -4.39 -23.95 9.54
N SER A 176 -3.80 -23.74 8.35
CA SER A 176 -2.35 -23.93 8.13
C SER A 176 -1.70 -23.06 7.03
N GLY A 177 -2.43 -22.11 6.41
CA GLY A 177 -2.02 -21.49 5.13
C GLY A 177 -2.40 -20.03 4.91
N ASN A 178 -2.74 -19.27 5.95
CA ASN A 178 -3.35 -17.94 5.79
C ASN A 178 -2.43 -16.87 5.21
N ASP A 179 -1.17 -16.86 5.61
CA ASP A 179 -0.24 -15.85 5.12
C ASP A 179 0.19 -16.14 3.69
N ARG A 180 0.33 -17.41 3.30
CA ARG A 180 0.57 -17.79 1.91
C ARG A 180 -0.63 -17.45 1.04
N LYS A 181 -1.87 -17.65 1.52
CA LYS A 181 -3.07 -17.24 0.78
C LYS A 181 -3.17 -15.72 0.65
N LEU A 182 -2.90 -14.96 1.72
CA LEU A 182 -2.87 -13.50 1.66
C LEU A 182 -1.77 -12.97 0.74
N VAL A 183 -0.57 -13.54 0.83
CA VAL A 183 0.52 -13.26 -0.11
C VAL A 183 0.12 -13.66 -1.52
N ASN A 184 -0.50 -14.82 -1.73
CA ASN A 184 -0.99 -15.25 -3.05
C ASN A 184 -2.15 -14.38 -3.55
N ASP A 185 -3.00 -13.83 -2.70
CA ASP A 185 -4.08 -12.90 -3.05
C ASP A 185 -3.49 -11.51 -3.40
N LEU A 186 -2.47 -11.07 -2.67
CA LEU A 186 -1.68 -9.87 -2.99
C LEU A 186 -0.92 -10.04 -4.32
N MET A 187 -0.35 -11.22 -4.56
CA MET A 187 0.48 -11.58 -5.71
C MET A 187 -0.33 -11.97 -6.94
N SER A 188 -1.56 -12.51 -6.77
CA SER A 188 -2.50 -12.81 -7.86
C SER A 188 -3.17 -11.57 -8.45
N GLY A 189 -2.90 -10.40 -7.87
CA GLY A 189 -3.35 -9.13 -8.43
C GLY A 189 -4.81 -8.80 -8.12
N LYS A 190 -5.48 -9.54 -7.21
CA LYS A 190 -6.79 -9.14 -6.69
C LYS A 190 -6.64 -7.76 -6.07
N SER A 191 -7.20 -6.77 -6.76
CA SER A 191 -7.04 -5.37 -6.42
C SER A 191 -8.37 -4.90 -5.87
N ILE A 192 -8.38 -4.50 -4.60
CA ILE A 192 -9.57 -3.91 -3.97
C ILE A 192 -9.51 -2.41 -4.24
N TYR A 193 -10.65 -1.81 -4.55
CA TYR A 193 -10.82 -0.38 -4.75
C TYR A 193 -11.95 0.13 -3.87
N LEU A 194 -11.87 1.37 -3.41
CA LEU A 194 -12.90 1.99 -2.55
C LEU A 194 -13.29 3.36 -3.08
N ASP A 195 -14.54 3.76 -2.80
CA ASP A 195 -15.03 5.09 -3.09
C ASP A 195 -14.26 6.16 -2.29
N LEU A 196 -13.83 7.21 -2.98
CA LEU A 196 -13.01 8.28 -2.44
C LEU A 196 -13.79 9.22 -1.49
N LYS A 197 -15.12 9.22 -1.55
CA LYS A 197 -15.99 10.16 -0.83
C LYS A 197 -16.22 9.82 0.64
N THR A 198 -15.98 8.58 1.09
CA THR A 198 -16.55 8.15 2.39
C THR A 198 -15.55 7.80 3.48
N LYS A 199 -14.24 7.61 3.22
CA LYS A 199 -13.34 7.00 4.23
C LYS A 199 -11.91 7.55 4.28
N LYS A 200 -11.39 7.79 5.48
CA LYS A 200 -9.95 8.03 5.73
C LYS A 200 -9.22 6.69 5.88
N ARG A 201 -8.12 6.48 5.15
CA ARG A 201 -7.28 5.27 5.18
C ARG A 201 -5.84 5.59 5.51
N TYR A 202 -5.11 4.56 5.91
CA TYR A 202 -3.70 4.66 6.25
C TYR A 202 -2.87 5.10 5.04
N VAL A 203 -1.79 5.85 5.31
CA VAL A 203 -0.84 6.33 4.30
C VAL A 203 0.57 5.96 4.75
N ILE A 204 1.38 5.47 3.82
CA ILE A 204 2.79 5.17 4.03
C ILE A 204 3.58 6.02 3.02
N PRO A 205 4.20 7.13 3.44
CA PRO A 205 5.13 7.87 2.61
C PRO A 205 6.33 6.99 2.27
N ILE A 206 6.73 6.98 1.00
CA ILE A 206 7.88 6.22 0.53
C ILE A 206 8.83 7.11 -0.26
N ARG A 207 10.09 6.70 -0.37
CA ARG A 207 11.08 7.32 -1.25
C ARG A 207 12.00 6.28 -1.86
N TYR A 208 12.71 6.66 -2.92
CA TYR A 208 13.80 5.85 -3.47
C TYR A 208 15.14 6.18 -2.80
N PHE A 209 16.07 5.23 -2.82
CA PHE A 209 17.49 5.40 -2.51
C PHE A 209 18.33 4.67 -3.54
#